data_AF-A0A962G032-F1
#
_entry.id   AF-A0A962G032-F1
#
_cell.length_a   1.000
_cell.length_b   1.000
_cell.length_c   1.000
_cell.angle_alpha   90.00
_cell.angle_beta   90.00
_cell.angle_gamma   90.00
#
_symmetry.space_group_name_H-M   'P 1'
#
loop_
_entity.id
_entity.type
_entity.pdbx_description
1 polymer ?
#
loop_
_entity_poly.entity_id
_entity_poly.type
_entity_poly.pdbx_seq_one_letter_code
_entity_poly.pdbx_strand_id
1 'polypeptide(L)'
;FNLGLDPEKAQEFHDETLPKDAAKHAHFCSMCGPHFCSMKITQDVRDYAAEHGVDETAALEKGMQEKAREFREQGGEVYKPE
;
A
#
# COMPACT_ATOMS: atom_id res chain seq x y z
N PHE A 1 0.29 -19.23 3.05
CA PHE A 1 -0.26 -20.36 2.27
C PHE A 1 -0.74 -21.50 3.15
N ASN A 2 0.07 -21.98 4.11
CA ASN A 2 -0.17 -23.17 4.95
C ASN A 2 -1.49 -23.25 5.75
N LEU A 3 -2.23 -22.15 5.89
CA LEU A 3 -3.54 -22.13 6.56
C LEU A 3 -4.71 -22.39 5.60
N GLY A 4 -4.47 -22.41 4.29
CA GLY A 4 -5.47 -22.75 3.28
C GLY A 4 -5.76 -24.27 3.26
N LEU A 5 -6.92 -24.65 2.73
CA LEU A 5 -7.29 -26.06 2.57
C LEU A 5 -6.30 -26.83 1.69
N ASP A 6 -5.80 -26.16 0.65
CA ASP A 6 -4.74 -26.65 -0.24
C ASP A 6 -3.61 -25.60 -0.31
N PRO A 7 -2.58 -25.72 0.56
CA PRO A 7 -1.47 -24.77 0.62
C PRO A 7 -0.64 -24.71 -0.66
N GLU A 8 -0.42 -25.85 -1.30
CA GLU A 8 0.41 -25.96 -2.52
C GLU A 8 -0.27 -25.20 -3.66
N LYS A 9 -1.58 -25.40 -3.83
CA LYS A 9 -2.33 -24.70 -4.86
C LYS A 9 -2.39 -23.19 -4.62
N ALA A 10 -2.52 -22.76 -3.37
CA ALA A 10 -2.51 -21.35 -3.02
C ALA A 10 -1.16 -20.68 -3.33
N GLN A 11 -0.05 -21.40 -3.13
CA GLN A 11 1.28 -20.91 -3.47
C GLN A 11 1.49 -20.89 -4.99
N GLU A 12 1.09 -21.94 -5.72
CA GLU A 12 1.20 -22.01 -7.18
C GLU A 12 0.55 -20.78 -7.84
N PHE A 13 -0.70 -20.48 -7.48
CA PHE A 13 -1.44 -19.34 -8.04
C PHE A 13 -0.83 -17.98 -7.72
N HIS A 14 -0.24 -17.82 -6.54
CA HIS A 14 0.51 -16.61 -6.21
C HIS A 14 1.76 -16.49 -7.09
N ASP A 15 2.47 -17.59 -7.31
CA ASP A 15 3.79 -17.62 -7.96
C ASP A 15 3.72 -17.55 -9.47
N GLU A 16 2.58 -17.89 -10.08
CA GLU A 16 2.32 -17.72 -11.52
C GLU A 16 2.66 -16.31 -12.01
N THR A 17 2.42 -15.29 -11.17
CA THR A 17 2.64 -13.88 -11.52
C THR A 17 3.74 -13.22 -10.69
N LEU A 18 4.08 -13.79 -9.53
CA LEU A 18 5.10 -13.27 -8.61
C LEU A 18 6.08 -14.39 -8.15
N PRO A 19 6.90 -14.94 -9.06
CA PRO A 19 7.70 -16.14 -8.78
C PRO A 19 8.91 -15.87 -7.87
N LYS A 20 9.36 -14.61 -7.74
CA LYS A 20 10.55 -14.27 -6.94
C LYS A 20 10.27 -14.48 -5.45
N ASP A 21 11.25 -15.03 -4.73
CA ASP A 21 11.14 -15.23 -3.27
C ASP A 21 10.84 -13.94 -2.50
N ALA A 22 11.38 -12.81 -2.96
CA ALA A 22 11.09 -11.49 -2.38
C ALA A 22 9.58 -11.16 -2.37
N ALA A 23 8.81 -11.68 -3.33
CA ALA A 23 7.36 -11.44 -3.39
C ALA A 23 6.59 -12.16 -2.28
N LYS A 24 7.14 -13.23 -1.69
CA LYS A 24 6.53 -13.94 -0.54
C LYS A 24 6.50 -13.09 0.72
N HIS A 25 7.34 -12.06 0.77
CA HIS A 25 7.44 -11.10 1.86
C HIS A 25 6.97 -9.70 1.44
N ALA A 26 6.45 -9.54 0.22
CA ALA A 26 5.96 -8.26 -0.25
C ALA A 26 4.60 -7.93 0.39
N HIS A 27 4.40 -6.66 0.73
CA HIS A 27 3.12 -6.15 1.21
C HIS A 27 2.13 -5.88 0.06
N PHE A 28 2.09 -6.75 -0.94
CA PHE A 28 1.10 -6.72 -2.02
C PHE A 28 1.05 -8.07 -2.73
N CYS A 29 -0.09 -8.36 -3.38
CA CYS A 29 -0.22 -9.43 -4.36
C CYS A 29 -0.31 -8.84 -5.78
N SER A 30 -0.30 -9.71 -6.78
CA SER A 30 -0.38 -9.32 -8.20
C SER A 30 -1.69 -8.64 -8.61
N MET A 31 -2.75 -8.76 -7.80
CA MET A 31 -4.04 -8.16 -8.11
C MET A 31 -4.01 -6.63 -8.05
N CYS A 32 -3.41 -6.06 -7.00
CA CYS A 32 -3.42 -4.61 -6.75
C CYS A 32 -2.05 -3.96 -6.97
N GLY A 33 -0.97 -4.75 -6.95
CA GLY A 33 0.39 -4.23 -7.07
C GLY A 33 0.82 -3.35 -5.88
N PRO A 34 2.05 -2.80 -5.94
CA PRO A 34 2.73 -2.19 -4.79
C PRO A 34 2.14 -0.87 -4.31
N HIS A 35 1.41 -0.16 -5.17
CA HIS A 35 0.90 1.19 -4.90
C HIS A 35 -0.59 1.21 -4.54
N PHE A 36 -1.35 0.15 -4.87
CA PHE A 36 -2.81 0.14 -4.70
C PHE A 36 -3.32 -1.01 -3.81
N CYS A 37 -2.43 -1.76 -3.14
CA CYS A 37 -2.85 -2.78 -2.19
C CYS A 37 -3.53 -2.14 -0.97
N SER A 38 -4.84 -2.38 -0.83
CA SER A 38 -5.66 -1.81 0.24
C SER A 38 -5.13 -2.16 1.64
N MET A 39 -4.70 -3.40 1.87
CA MET A 39 -4.15 -3.83 3.16
C MET A 39 -2.89 -3.06 3.53
N LYS A 40 -1.99 -2.83 2.57
CA LYS A 40 -0.77 -2.04 2.78
C LYS A 40 -1.11 -0.58 3.07
N ILE A 41 -1.99 0.02 2.27
CA ILE A 41 -2.41 1.42 2.47
C ILE A 41 -3.00 1.60 3.88
N THR A 42 -3.86 0.69 4.32
CA THR A 42 -4.42 0.73 5.68
C THR A 42 -3.34 0.59 6.75
N GLN A 43 -2.35 -0.29 6.53
CA GLN A 43 -1.22 -0.41 7.46
C GLN A 43 -0.41 0.89 7.53
N ASP A 44 -0.09 1.49 6.39
CA ASP A 44 0.66 2.76 6.33
C ASP A 44 -0.09 3.88 7.07
N VAL A 45 -1.42 3.94 6.97
CA VAL A 45 -2.26 4.90 7.71
C VAL A 45 -2.20 4.65 9.22
N ARG A 46 -2.26 3.39 9.66
CA ARG A 46 -2.15 3.01 11.07
C ARG A 46 -0.80 3.34 11.66
N ASP A 47 0.27 3.06 10.92
CA ASP A 47 1.64 3.33 11.33
C ASP A 47 1.86 4.84 11.46
N TYR A 48 1.38 5.63 10.49
CA TYR A 48 1.39 7.09 10.57
C TYR A 48 0.63 7.60 11.81
N ALA A 49 -0.58 7.06 12.06
CA ALA A 49 -1.39 7.45 13.19
C ALA A 49 -0.69 7.15 14.53
N ALA A 50 -0.09 5.97 14.65
CA ALA A 50 0.67 5.55 15.82
C ALA A 50 1.92 6.41 16.06
N GLU A 51 2.68 6.72 15.01
CA GLU A 51 3.87 7.58 15.09
C GLU A 51 3.52 9.00 15.54
N HIS A 52 2.37 9.52 15.11
CA HIS A 52 1.92 10.88 15.41
C HIS A 52 1.02 10.98 16.64
N GLY A 53 0.68 9.86 17.29
CA GLY A 53 -0.20 9.83 18.45
C GLY A 53 -1.61 10.34 18.18
N VAL A 54 -2.11 10.14 16.96
CA VAL A 54 -3.47 10.52 16.52
C VAL A 54 -4.29 9.28 16.18
N ASP A 55 -5.61 9.41 16.09
CA ASP A 55 -6.45 8.34 15.57
C ASP A 55 -6.37 8.24 14.03
N GLU A 56 -6.81 7.10 13.47
CA GLU A 56 -6.76 6.82 12.03
C GLU A 56 -7.49 7.88 11.18
N THR A 57 -8.58 8.46 11.69
CA THR A 57 -9.40 9.44 10.93
C THR A 57 -8.68 10.79 10.87
N ALA A 58 -8.13 11.23 12.01
CA ALA A 58 -7.32 12.44 12.07
C ALA A 58 -6.03 12.31 11.24
N ALA A 59 -5.41 11.12 11.23
CA ALA A 59 -4.26 10.81 10.37
C ALA A 59 -4.57 10.98 8.88
N LEU A 60 -5.71 10.45 8.42
CA LEU A 60 -6.16 10.58 7.03
C LEU A 60 -6.36 12.05 6.65
N GLU A 61 -7.07 12.81 7.48
CA GLU A 61 -7.36 14.21 7.20
C GLU A 61 -6.07 15.04 7.12
N LYS A 62 -5.15 14.84 8.07
CA LYS A 62 -3.85 15.52 8.08
C LYS A 62 -2.98 15.13 6.87
N GLY A 63 -2.90 13.85 6.52
CA GLY A 63 -2.16 13.39 5.35
C GLY A 63 -2.70 13.98 4.04
N MET A 64 -4.02 14.08 3.90
CA MET A 64 -4.64 14.71 2.74
C MET A 64 -4.35 16.21 2.67
N GLN A 65 -4.35 16.92 3.80
CA GLN A 65 -3.96 18.33 3.86
C GLN A 65 -2.49 18.54 3.47
N GLU A 66 -1.59 17.67 3.94
CA GLU A 66 -0.17 17.70 3.57
C GLU A 66 0.04 17.48 2.08
N LYS A 67 -0.62 16.48 1.49
CA LYS A 67 -0.56 16.21 0.04
C LYS A 67 -1.18 17.32 -0.80
N ALA A 68 -2.28 17.93 -0.34
CA ALA A 68 -2.88 19.09 -0.99
C ALA A 68 -1.94 20.30 -0.97
N ARG A 69 -1.20 20.52 0.12
CA ARG A 69 -0.17 21.56 0.20
C ARG A 69 0.97 21.26 -0.78
N GLU A 70 1.51 20.04 -0.76
CA GLU A 70 2.57 19.60 -1.65
C GLU A 70 2.19 19.82 -3.14
N PHE A 71 0.97 19.44 -3.53
CA PHE A 71 0.48 19.63 -4.90
C PHE A 71 0.44 21.11 -5.30
N ARG A 72 -0.03 22.00 -4.41
CA ARG A 72 -0.05 23.45 -4.67
C ARG A 72 1.35 24.05 -4.76
N GLU A 73 2.27 23.62 -3.89
CA GLU A 73 3.68 24.05 -3.91
C GLU A 73 4.40 23.62 -5.18
N GLN A 74 4.00 22.48 -5.75
CA GLN A 74 4.54 21.94 -7.01
C GLN A 74 3.88 22.53 -8.27
N GLY A 75 3.10 23.61 -8.14
CA GLY A 75 2.48 24.32 -9.28
C GLY A 75 1.06 23.88 -9.62
N GLY A 76 0.49 22.91 -8.90
CA GLY A 76 -0.90 22.48 -9.10
C GLY A 76 -1.15 21.76 -10.41
N GLU A 77 -0.12 21.20 -11.03
CA GLU A 77 -0.21 20.46 -12.30
C GLU A 77 -0.25 18.95 -12.03
N VAL A 78 -1.24 18.28 -12.62
CA VAL A 78 -1.39 16.81 -12.52
C VAL A 78 -0.33 16.10 -13.35
N TYR A 79 0.04 16.68 -14.49
CA TYR A 79 1.06 16.14 -15.38
C TYR A 79 2.33 16.96 -15.22
N LYS A 80 3.43 16.29 -14.81
CA LYS A 80 4.75 16.91 -14.80
C LYS A 80 5.48 16.55 -16.10
N PRO A 81 6.14 17.51 -16.76
CA PRO A 81 7.08 17.17 -17.83
C PRO A 81 8.20 16.30 -17.24
N GLU A 82 8.59 15.25 -17.95
CA GLU A 82 9.66 14.33 -17.56
C GLU A 82 11.03 15.01 -17.40
#